data_AF-A0A2R4QPY7-F1
#
_entry.id   AF-A0A2R4QPY7-F1
#
_cell.length_a   1.000
_cell.length_b   1.000
_cell.length_c   1.000
_cell.angle_alpha   90.00
_cell.angle_beta   90.00
_cell.angle_gamma   90.00
#
_symmetry.space_group_name_H-M   'P 1'
#
loop_
_entity.id
_entity.type
_entity.pdbx_description
1 polymer ?
#
loop_
_entity_poly.entity_id
_entity_poly.type
_entity_poly.pdbx_seq_one_letter_code
_entity_poly.pdbx_strand_id
1 'polypeptide(L)'
;MSHYTCIKTKYTNSNILKKVINKLGYPYIENKCQKNQNIEVPVIFSENLKSTIYQKNHRNYVAFKSDKLDYDIITDSQSWTKKEIITRFLKKLELNYGYSETIYQALDLGFVRSKVITTNNKNNRFIFQRFVETKF
;
A
#
# COMPACT_ATOMS: atom_id res chain seq x y z
N MET A 1 23.71 -14.17 10.41
CA MET A 1 22.71 -13.30 11.07
C MET A 1 21.87 -12.65 10.00
N SER A 2 20.56 -12.87 9.97
CA SER A 2 19.65 -12.20 9.02
C SER A 2 19.40 -10.77 9.51
N HIS A 3 20.07 -9.80 8.89
CA HIS A 3 19.83 -8.38 9.14
C HIS A 3 18.57 -7.96 8.39
N TYR A 4 17.45 -7.99 9.10
CA TYR A 4 16.26 -7.28 8.66
C TYR A 4 16.39 -5.81 9.00
N THR A 5 15.72 -5.01 8.21
CA THR A 5 15.73 -3.55 8.31
C THR A 5 14.28 -3.11 8.30
N CYS A 6 13.97 -2.17 9.17
CA CYS A 6 12.61 -1.69 9.38
C CYS A 6 12.51 -0.20 9.03
N ILE A 7 11.45 0.18 8.32
CA ILE A 7 11.10 1.58 8.06
C ILE A 7 9.66 1.80 8.50
N LYS A 8 9.45 2.72 9.45
CA LYS A 8 8.11 3.17 9.86
C LYS A 8 7.42 3.89 8.72
N THR A 9 6.12 3.64 8.56
CA THR A 9 5.32 4.28 7.50
C THR A 9 4.10 5.00 8.06
N LYS A 10 3.38 5.70 7.19
CA LYS A 10 2.08 6.31 7.50
C LYS A 10 0.90 5.43 7.05
N TYR A 11 1.15 4.18 6.67
CA TYR A 11 0.10 3.26 6.25
C TYR A 11 -0.64 2.75 7.48
N THR A 12 -1.92 3.08 7.62
CA THR A 12 -2.73 2.73 8.80
C THR A 12 -3.89 1.79 8.44
N ASN A 13 -4.47 1.95 7.26
CA ASN A 13 -5.63 1.19 6.80
C ASN A 13 -5.20 0.01 5.90
N SER A 14 -5.29 -1.19 6.45
CA SER A 14 -4.91 -2.43 5.76
C SER A 14 -5.72 -2.70 4.49
N ASN A 15 -7.00 -2.36 4.46
CA ASN A 15 -7.85 -2.56 3.29
C ASN A 15 -7.44 -1.65 2.14
N ILE A 16 -7.06 -0.40 2.44
CA ILE A 16 -6.54 0.53 1.45
C ILE A 16 -5.18 0.08 0.94
N LEU A 17 -4.28 -0.30 1.85
CA LEU A 17 -2.95 -0.79 1.50
C LEU A 17 -3.02 -1.96 0.52
N LYS A 18 -3.86 -2.96 0.82
CA LYS A 18 -4.08 -4.14 -0.04
C LYS A 18 -4.68 -3.79 -1.40
N LYS A 19 -5.71 -2.92 -1.42
CA LYS A 19 -6.31 -2.46 -2.68
C LYS A 19 -5.29 -1.75 -3.56
N VAL A 20 -4.40 -0.95 -2.98
CA VAL A 20 -3.38 -0.23 -3.72
C VAL A 20 -2.29 -1.17 -4.24
N ILE A 21 -1.81 -2.12 -3.43
CA ILE A 21 -0.83 -3.13 -3.87
C ILE A 21 -1.37 -3.89 -5.10
N ASN A 22 -2.62 -4.37 -5.02
CA ASN A 22 -3.28 -5.03 -6.15
C ASN A 22 -3.44 -4.11 -7.36
N LYS A 23 -3.84 -2.85 -7.17
CA LYS A 23 -3.99 -1.86 -8.25
C LYS A 23 -2.66 -1.58 -8.97
N LEU A 24 -1.55 -1.64 -8.25
CA LEU A 24 -0.20 -1.50 -8.82
C LEU A 24 0.27 -2.75 -9.57
N GLY A 25 -0.53 -3.82 -9.60
CA GLY A 25 -0.24 -5.07 -10.30
C GLY A 25 0.67 -6.02 -9.54
N TYR A 26 0.88 -5.81 -8.23
CA TYR A 26 1.67 -6.71 -7.40
C TYR A 26 0.77 -7.71 -6.70
N PRO A 27 1.08 -9.03 -6.76
CA PRO A 27 0.43 -9.99 -5.89
C PRO A 27 0.85 -9.75 -4.44
N TYR A 28 0.03 -10.18 -3.49
CA TYR A 28 0.42 -10.22 -2.08
C TYR A 28 -0.14 -11.44 -1.38
N ILE A 29 0.45 -11.77 -0.24
CA ILE A 29 -0.03 -12.79 0.69
C ILE A 29 -0.34 -12.15 2.03
N GLU A 30 -1.47 -12.55 2.62
CA GLU A 30 -1.82 -12.20 4.00
C GLU A 30 -1.52 -13.37 4.93
N ASN A 31 -0.57 -13.18 5.84
CA ASN A 31 -0.29 -14.13 6.89
C ASN A 31 -1.00 -13.67 8.17
N LYS A 32 -2.08 -14.39 8.53
CA LYS A 32 -2.83 -14.19 9.78
C LYS A 32 -2.29 -15.11 10.87
N CYS A 33 -1.07 -14.85 11.33
CA CYS A 33 -0.58 -15.48 12.56
C CYS A 33 -1.13 -14.71 13.77
N GLN A 34 -1.49 -15.43 14.85
CA GLN A 34 -2.27 -14.99 16.01
C GLN A 34 -1.86 -13.68 16.72
N LYS A 35 -0.73 -13.05 16.36
CA LYS A 35 -0.28 -11.77 16.94
C LYS A 35 0.05 -10.67 15.94
N ASN A 36 0.27 -10.96 14.65
CA ASN A 36 0.65 -9.96 13.66
C ASN A 36 -0.02 -10.23 12.32
N GLN A 37 -0.71 -9.22 11.77
CA GLN A 37 -1.14 -9.22 10.38
C GLN A 37 0.04 -8.76 9.52
N ASN A 38 0.60 -9.69 8.76
CA ASN A 38 1.67 -9.40 7.81
C ASN A 38 1.15 -9.48 6.39
N ILE A 39 1.47 -8.47 5.58
CA ILE A 39 1.22 -8.47 4.13
C ILE A 39 2.57 -8.57 3.43
N GLU A 40 2.80 -9.65 2.70
CA GLU A 40 4.06 -9.90 2.00
C GLU A 40 3.89 -9.68 0.50
N VAL A 41 4.79 -8.87 -0.08
CA VAL A 41 4.74 -8.46 -1.49
C VAL A 41 6.07 -8.83 -2.17
N PRO A 42 6.07 -9.71 -3.19
CA PRO A 42 7.23 -9.88 -4.05
C PRO A 42 7.35 -8.66 -4.95
N VAL A 43 8.34 -7.81 -4.67
CA VAL A 43 8.53 -6.56 -5.43
C VAL A 43 9.26 -6.80 -6.75
N ILE A 44 9.81 -8.00 -6.94
CA ILE A 44 10.47 -8.41 -8.18
C ILE A 44 9.60 -9.44 -8.86
N PHE A 45 9.06 -9.04 -10.01
CA PHE A 45 8.27 -9.93 -10.85
C PHE A 45 9.16 -11.04 -11.41
N SER A 46 8.76 -12.28 -11.18
CA SER A 46 9.29 -13.50 -11.78
C SER A 46 8.06 -14.24 -12.28
N GLU A 47 8.07 -14.64 -13.56
CA GLU A 47 6.94 -15.36 -14.17
C GLU A 47 6.59 -16.65 -13.41
N ASN A 48 7.56 -17.22 -12.68
CA ASN A 48 7.40 -18.41 -11.86
C ASN A 48 6.75 -18.15 -10.49
N LEU A 49 6.56 -16.90 -10.05
CA LEU A 49 6.06 -16.59 -8.70
C LEU A 49 4.61 -17.02 -8.47
N LYS A 50 3.77 -17.18 -9.51
CA LYS A 50 2.33 -17.41 -9.33
C LYS A 50 1.98 -18.70 -8.58
N SER A 51 2.85 -19.71 -8.55
CA SER A 51 2.60 -20.99 -7.87
C SER A 51 3.56 -21.30 -6.71
N THR A 52 4.67 -20.56 -6.57
CA THR A 52 5.78 -20.96 -5.67
C THR A 52 6.13 -19.93 -4.60
N ILE A 53 5.26 -18.97 -4.28
CA ILE A 53 5.56 -17.91 -3.30
C ILE A 53 6.08 -18.46 -1.95
N TYR A 54 5.69 -19.69 -1.58
CA TYR A 54 6.12 -20.41 -0.38
C TYR A 54 7.41 -21.26 -0.52
N GLN A 55 8.02 -21.33 -1.70
CA GLN A 55 9.32 -21.98 -1.82
C GLN A 55 10.38 -21.13 -1.10
N LYS A 56 11.07 -21.76 -0.13
CA LYS A 56 12.14 -21.20 0.74
C LYS A 56 13.25 -20.39 0.04
N ASN A 57 13.25 -20.31 -1.29
CA ASN A 57 14.33 -19.75 -2.10
C ASN A 57 14.02 -18.38 -2.71
N HIS A 58 12.81 -17.83 -2.55
CA HIS A 58 12.53 -16.50 -3.06
C HIS A 58 13.17 -15.44 -2.16
N ARG A 59 14.21 -14.82 -2.70
CA ARG A 59 14.85 -13.60 -2.22
C ARG A 59 14.08 -12.45 -2.89
N ASN A 60 13.92 -11.27 -2.28
CA ASN A 60 13.24 -10.07 -2.81
C ASN A 60 11.77 -9.84 -2.40
N TYR A 61 11.48 -9.89 -1.09
CA TYR A 61 10.17 -9.54 -0.52
C TYR A 61 10.23 -8.23 0.26
N VAL A 62 9.13 -7.48 0.18
CA VAL A 62 8.80 -6.42 1.14
C VAL A 62 7.60 -6.90 1.95
N ALA A 63 7.75 -6.93 3.28
CA ALA A 63 6.68 -7.23 4.20
C ALA A 63 6.17 -5.95 4.87
N PHE A 64 4.86 -5.83 5.01
CA PHE A 64 4.21 -4.83 5.83
C PHE A 64 3.71 -5.51 7.09
N LYS A 65 4.33 -5.18 8.23
CA LYS A 65 3.95 -5.71 9.53
C LYS A 65 3.18 -4.64 10.28
N SER A 66 1.98 -4.98 10.76
CA SER A 66 1.25 -4.07 11.63
C SER A 66 2.01 -3.83 12.95
N ASP A 67 2.25 -2.57 13.29
CA ASP A 67 2.73 -2.12 14.59
C ASP A 67 1.73 -1.13 15.20
N LYS A 68 0.83 -1.63 16.06
CA LYS A 68 -0.22 -0.86 16.75
C LYS A 68 -1.20 -0.14 15.80
N LEU A 69 -0.82 1.03 15.28
CA LEU A 69 -1.67 1.92 14.48
C LEU A 69 -1.21 2.06 13.03
N ASP A 70 0.04 1.71 12.74
CA ASP A 70 0.64 1.81 11.42
C ASP A 70 1.28 0.49 10.99
N TYR A 71 1.81 0.47 9.77
CA TYR A 71 2.55 -0.65 9.23
C TYR A 71 4.03 -0.28 9.09
N ASP A 72 4.88 -1.16 9.57
CA ASP A 72 6.31 -1.15 9.34
C ASP A 72 6.65 -1.89 8.05
N ILE A 73 7.54 -1.32 7.24
CA ILE A 73 8.17 -2.02 6.12
C ILE A 73 9.35 -2.83 6.64
N ILE A 74 9.31 -4.14 6.40
CA ILE A 74 10.38 -5.07 6.76
C ILE A 74 10.88 -5.73 5.48
N THR A 75 12.21 -5.74 5.31
CA THR A 75 12.88 -6.43 4.20
C THR A 75 14.21 -7.00 4.67
N ASP A 76 14.64 -8.08 4.04
CA ASP A 76 15.98 -8.64 4.27
C ASP A 76 17.07 -7.81 3.58
N SER A 77 18.32 -8.00 4.01
CA SER A 77 19.47 -7.26 3.49
C SER A 77 19.77 -7.52 2.01
N GLN A 78 19.47 -8.72 1.47
CA GLN A 78 19.69 -9.03 0.06
C GLN A 78 18.69 -8.28 -0.80
N SER A 79 17.43 -8.22 -0.39
CA SER A 79 16.39 -7.41 -1.03
C SER A 79 16.79 -5.93 -1.08
N TRP A 80 17.44 -5.39 -0.03
CA TRP A 80 17.96 -4.02 -0.05
C TRP A 80 19.06 -3.75 -1.05
N THR A 81 19.84 -4.76 -1.46
CA THR A 81 20.82 -4.55 -2.54
C THR A 81 20.15 -4.10 -3.84
N LYS A 82 18.84 -4.36 -3.99
CA LYS A 82 18.00 -3.89 -5.08
C LYS A 82 17.18 -2.65 -4.71
N LYS A 83 17.82 -1.74 -3.98
CA LYS A 83 17.22 -0.51 -3.41
C LYS A 83 16.40 0.28 -4.42
N GLU A 84 16.83 0.40 -5.66
CA GLU A 84 16.13 1.18 -6.68
C GLU A 84 14.73 0.64 -7.00
N ILE A 85 14.60 -0.68 -7.14
CA ILE A 85 13.33 -1.34 -7.43
C ILE A 85 12.37 -1.18 -6.25
N ILE A 86 12.85 -1.46 -5.04
CA ILE A 86 12.08 -1.29 -3.80
C ILE A 86 11.66 0.17 -3.63
N THR A 87 12.58 1.12 -3.81
CA THR A 87 12.28 2.55 -3.67
C THR A 87 11.25 3.01 -4.70
N ARG A 88 11.34 2.54 -5.95
CA ARG A 88 10.36 2.86 -6.99
C ARG A 88 8.98 2.29 -6.67
N PHE A 89 8.93 1.06 -6.17
CA PHE A 89 7.69 0.45 -5.68
C PHE A 89 7.09 1.26 -4.52
N LEU A 90 7.89 1.54 -3.49
CA LEU A 90 7.44 2.27 -2.30
C LEU A 90 6.94 3.69 -2.65
N LYS A 91 7.61 4.41 -3.55
CA LYS A 91 7.14 5.73 -4.02
C LYS A 91 5.78 5.65 -4.72
N LYS A 92 5.57 4.64 -5.56
CA LYS A 92 4.27 4.43 -6.23
C LYS A 92 3.19 4.04 -5.22
N LEU A 93 3.53 3.18 -4.27
CA LEU A 93 2.65 2.75 -3.19
C LEU A 93 2.21 3.94 -2.34
N GLU A 94 3.16 4.76 -1.87
CA GLU A 94 2.92 5.93 -1.04
C GLU A 94 1.94 6.90 -1.70
N LEU A 95 2.20 7.26 -2.95
CA LEU A 95 1.35 8.19 -3.70
C LEU A 95 -0.07 7.64 -3.90
N ASN A 96 -0.22 6.37 -4.28
CA ASN A 96 -1.53 5.78 -4.50
C ASN A 96 -2.28 5.50 -3.18
N TYR A 97 -1.56 5.19 -2.11
CA TYR A 97 -2.11 5.01 -0.78
C TYR A 97 -2.63 6.33 -0.23
N GLY A 98 -1.82 7.40 -0.20
CA GLY A 98 -2.26 8.70 0.28
C GLY A 98 -3.45 9.24 -0.49
N TYR A 99 -3.49 9.03 -1.81
CA TYR A 99 -4.66 9.34 -2.64
C TYR A 99 -5.91 8.54 -2.21
N SER A 100 -5.77 7.22 -2.04
CA SER A 100 -6.90 6.35 -1.69
C SER A 100 -7.40 6.58 -0.26
N GLU A 101 -6.50 6.84 0.67
CA GLU A 101 -6.79 7.18 2.07
C GLU A 101 -7.52 8.52 2.18
N THR A 102 -7.07 9.55 1.44
CA THR A 102 -7.74 10.86 1.40
C THR A 102 -9.20 10.72 0.94
N ILE A 103 -9.43 9.93 -0.11
CA ILE A 103 -10.79 9.68 -0.62
C ILE A 103 -11.62 8.91 0.40
N TYR A 104 -11.04 7.88 1.01
CA TYR A 104 -11.71 7.09 2.03
C TYR A 104 -12.15 7.97 3.21
N GLN A 105 -11.27 8.80 3.75
CA GLN A 105 -11.58 9.72 4.84
C GLN A 105 -12.64 10.76 4.44
N ALA A 106 -12.58 11.31 3.22
CA ALA A 106 -13.60 12.24 2.75
C ALA A 106 -14.99 11.59 2.70
N LEU A 107 -15.08 10.35 2.18
CA LEU A 107 -16.33 9.59 2.14
C LEU A 107 -16.83 9.26 3.57
N ASP A 108 -15.93 8.88 4.47
CA ASP A 108 -16.24 8.58 5.88
C ASP A 108 -16.80 9.82 6.62
N LEU A 109 -16.31 11.01 6.29
CA LEU A 109 -16.82 12.30 6.80
C LEU A 109 -18.15 12.74 6.15
N GLY A 110 -18.74 11.90 5.29
CA GLY A 110 -20.02 12.14 4.62
C GLY A 110 -19.91 13.05 3.39
N PHE A 111 -18.71 13.30 2.86
CA PHE A 111 -18.60 13.95 1.56
C PHE A 111 -18.91 12.96 0.45
N VAL A 112 -19.53 13.46 -0.62
CA VAL A 112 -19.77 12.71 -1.85
C VAL A 112 -18.91 13.31 -2.95
N ARG A 113 -18.32 12.46 -3.80
CA ARG A 113 -17.60 12.92 -4.99
C ARG A 113 -18.60 13.54 -5.97
N SER A 114 -18.50 14.83 -6.21
CA SER A 114 -19.41 15.55 -7.11
C SER A 114 -18.87 15.66 -8.54
N LYS A 115 -17.56 15.86 -8.72
CA LYS A 115 -16.95 16.04 -10.05
C LYS A 115 -15.52 15.50 -10.13
N VAL A 116 -15.12 15.12 -11.35
CA VAL A 116 -13.73 14.84 -11.75
C VAL A 116 -13.36 15.79 -12.87
N ILE A 117 -12.27 16.55 -12.69
CA ILE A 117 -11.75 17.47 -13.71
C ILE A 117 -10.35 16.98 -14.09
N THR A 118 -10.17 16.60 -15.34
CA THR A 118 -8.84 16.33 -15.88
C THR A 118 -8.21 17.65 -16.29
N THR A 119 -7.11 18.01 -15.64
CA THR A 119 -6.34 19.22 -15.96
C THR A 119 -5.44 18.99 -17.17
N ASN A 120 -5.01 20.06 -17.84
CA ASN A 120 -4.15 20.01 -19.04
C ASN A 120 -2.86 19.18 -18.86
N ASN A 121 -2.39 19.02 -17.61
CA ASN A 121 -1.20 18.24 -17.28
C ASN A 121 -1.51 16.74 -17.01
N LYS A 122 -2.67 16.23 -17.44
CA LYS A 122 -3.17 14.86 -17.16
C LYS A 122 -3.37 14.54 -15.67
N ASN A 123 -3.39 15.55 -14.80
CA ASN A 123 -3.71 15.35 -13.39
C ASN A 123 -5.23 15.41 -13.19
N ASN A 124 -5.77 14.47 -12.42
CA ASN A 124 -7.19 14.46 -12.06
C ASN A 124 -7.40 15.26 -10.77
N ARG A 125 -8.26 16.28 -10.84
CA ARG A 125 -8.77 17.02 -9.68
C ARG A 125 -10.14 16.45 -9.31
N PHE A 126 -10.31 16.07 -8.06
CA PHE A 126 -11.57 15.56 -7.54
C PHE A 126 -12.22 16.63 -6.66
N ILE A 127 -13.50 16.89 -6.91
CA ILE A 127 -14.30 17.80 -6.09
C ILE A 127 -15.22 16.94 -5.23
N PHE A 128 -15.20 17.21 -3.93
CA PHE A 128 -16.04 16.59 -2.92
C PHE A 128 -16.98 17.63 -2.34
N GLN A 129 -18.23 17.26 -2.15
CA GLN A 129 -19.26 18.13 -1.59
C GLN A 129 -20.03 17.37 -0.51
N ARG A 130 -20.46 18.09 0.53
CA ARG A 130 -21.31 17.56 1.58
C ARG A 130 -22.48 18.50 1.76
N PHE A 131 -23.69 17.96 1.76
CA PHE A 131 -24.89 18.73 2.09
C PHE A 131 -25.01 18.83 3.62
N VAL A 132 -25.35 20.02 4.10
CA VAL A 132 -25.62 20.27 5.52
C VAL A 132 -27.03 20.81 5.59
N GLU A 133 -27.94 20.04 6.21
CA GLU A 133 -29.26 20.57 6.57
C GLU A 133 -29.07 21.68 7.59
N THR A 134 -29.54 22.88 7.24
CA THR A 134 -29.65 23.99 8.17
C THR A 134 -31.07 23.96 8.71
N LYS A 135 -31.21 23.82 10.03
CA LYS A 135 -32.50 23.98 10.69
C LYS A 135 -32.85 25.46 10.63
N PHE A 136 -33.91 25.80 9.88
CA PHE A 136 -34.54 27.12 9.92
C PHE A 136 -35.55 27.17 11.06
#